data_AF-A0A2D4MPJ5-F1
#
_entry.id   AF-A0A2D4MPJ5-F1
#
_cell.length_a   1.000
_cell.length_b   1.000
_cell.length_c   1.000
_cell.angle_alpha   90.00
_cell.angle_beta   90.00
_cell.angle_gamma   90.00
#
_symmetry.space_group_name_H-M   'P 1'
#
loop_
_entity.id
_entity.type
_entity.pdbx_description
1 polymer ?
#
loop_
_entity_poly.entity_id
_entity_poly.type
_entity_poly.pdbx_seq_one_letter_code
_entity_poly.pdbx_strand_id
1 'polypeptide(L)'
;VQRKLYVLGGNDLDYNNDRILVRHIDSYSIDADQWTRCHFSMLTGQNESGVAVHNGRIYLVGGYSIWTNEPSACIQVLDVSKEGKEEVFYGPSLPFASNGIAACFLPAPYATCPNLQPLQVPHHKMGNV
;
A
#
# COMPACT_ATOMS: atom_id res chain seq x y z
N VAL A 1 -5.07 -16.91 2.10
CA VAL A 1 -5.42 -15.47 2.09
C VAL A 1 -4.77 -14.86 3.32
N GLN A 2 -3.97 -13.81 3.17
CA GLN A 2 -3.43 -13.09 4.34
C GLN A 2 -4.50 -12.15 4.89
N ARG A 3 -4.91 -12.34 6.14
CA ARG A 3 -5.96 -11.55 6.81
C ARG A 3 -5.34 -10.47 7.69
N LYS A 4 -4.52 -9.62 7.07
CA LYS A 4 -3.82 -8.53 7.74
C LYS A 4 -4.20 -7.19 7.10
N LEU A 5 -4.45 -6.19 7.95
CA LEU A 5 -4.49 -4.79 7.55
C LEU A 5 -3.11 -4.19 7.81
N TYR A 6 -2.62 -3.35 6.90
CA TYR A 6 -1.37 -2.62 7.08
C TYR A 6 -1.66 -1.13 7.13
N VAL A 7 -0.99 -0.43 8.05
CA VAL A 7 -0.96 1.03 8.17
C VAL A 7 0.45 1.50 7.87
N LEU A 8 0.56 2.44 6.93
CA LEU A 8 1.79 2.86 6.28
C LEU A 8 1.69 4.34 5.96
N GLY A 9 2.78 5.07 6.20
CA GLY A 9 2.90 6.48 5.86
C GLY A 9 2.04 7.40 6.72
N GLY A 10 1.74 8.57 6.19
CA GLY A 10 1.07 9.65 6.90
C GLY A 10 2.02 10.50 7.74
N ASN A 11 1.42 11.28 8.63
CA ASN A 11 2.13 12.22 9.48
C ASN A 11 1.69 12.04 10.94
N ASP A 12 2.65 12.19 11.84
CA ASP A 12 2.44 12.13 13.28
C ASP A 12 3.13 13.33 13.93
N LEU A 13 3.00 13.46 15.25
CA LEU A 13 3.71 14.42 16.07
C LEU A 13 4.76 13.70 16.92
N ASP A 14 5.97 14.22 16.96
CA ASP A 14 6.99 13.72 17.88
C ASP A 14 6.76 14.23 19.32
N TYR A 15 7.69 13.91 20.22
CA TYR A 15 7.60 14.30 21.64
C TYR A 15 7.66 15.83 21.87
N ASN A 16 8.16 16.60 20.89
CA ASN A 16 8.17 18.05 20.92
C ASN A 16 6.95 18.66 20.23
N ASN A 17 5.99 17.84 19.79
CA ASN A 17 4.83 18.26 19.01
C ASN A 17 5.19 18.75 17.60
N ASP A 18 6.36 18.35 17.07
CA ASP A 18 6.78 18.63 15.71
C ASP A 18 6.22 17.58 14.74
N ARG A 19 5.79 18.02 13.55
CA ARG A 19 5.30 17.09 12.52
C ARG A 19 6.42 16.23 11.99
N ILE A 20 6.19 14.92 11.97
CA ILE A 20 7.09 13.94 11.37
C ILE A 20 6.38 13.13 10.29
N LEU A 21 7.14 12.70 9.28
CA LEU A 21 6.66 11.71 8.31
C LEU A 21 6.84 10.31 8.89
N VAL A 22 5.75 9.55 8.94
CA VAL A 22 5.74 8.20 9.51
C VAL A 22 6.41 7.23 8.54
N ARG A 23 7.39 6.48 9.06
CA ARG A 23 8.07 5.39 8.34
C ARG A 23 7.75 4.00 8.87
N HIS A 24 7.39 3.91 10.14
CA HIS A 24 7.06 2.64 10.74
C HIS A 24 5.78 2.09 10.12
N ILE A 25 5.69 0.77 10.06
CA ILE A 25 4.54 0.07 9.54
C ILE A 25 3.91 -0.70 10.70
N ASP A 26 2.61 -0.55 10.85
CA ASP A 26 1.82 -1.32 11.80
C ASP A 26 0.92 -2.26 11.04
N SER A 27 0.78 -3.49 11.54
CA SER A 27 -0.12 -4.48 10.97
C SER A 27 -1.14 -4.93 11.99
N TYR A 28 -2.38 -5.10 11.57
CA TYR A 28 -3.44 -5.66 12.38
C TYR A 28 -3.80 -7.04 11.87
N SER A 29 -3.64 -8.05 12.73
CA SER A 29 -4.11 -9.40 12.48
C SER A 29 -5.59 -9.49 12.80
N ILE A 30 -6.41 -9.77 11.78
CA ILE A 30 -7.87 -9.94 11.97
C ILE A 30 -8.16 -11.21 12.76
N ASP A 31 -7.37 -12.26 12.58
CA ASP A 31 -7.59 -13.55 13.24
C ASP A 31 -7.20 -13.51 14.73
N ALA A 32 -6.19 -12.71 15.08
CA ALA A 32 -5.74 -12.53 16.47
C ALA A 32 -6.31 -11.28 17.16
N ASP A 33 -7.06 -10.45 16.43
CA ASP A 33 -7.57 -9.15 16.89
C ASP A 33 -6.49 -8.28 17.55
N GLN A 34 -5.33 -8.16 16.89
CA GLN A 34 -4.17 -7.53 17.51
C GLN A 34 -3.35 -6.71 16.51
N TRP A 35 -2.96 -5.51 16.94
CA TRP A 35 -1.95 -4.69 16.28
C TRP A 35 -0.54 -5.16 16.63
N THR A 36 0.36 -5.16 15.66
CA THR A 36 1.78 -5.48 15.82
C THR A 36 2.60 -4.51 14.99
N ARG A 37 3.60 -3.89 15.64
CA ARG A 37 4.64 -3.11 14.97
C ARG A 37 5.49 -4.03 14.10
N CYS A 38 5.51 -3.78 12.80
CA CYS A 38 6.34 -4.55 11.88
C CYS A 38 7.83 -4.29 12.17
N HIS A 39 8.66 -5.32 11.97
CA HIS A 39 10.11 -5.21 12.13
C HIS A 39 10.80 -4.45 10.99
N PHE A 40 10.10 -4.30 9.86
CA PHE A 40 10.52 -3.54 8.69
C PHE A 40 9.80 -2.19 8.63
N SER A 41 10.27 -1.28 7.78
CA SER A 41 9.76 0.09 7.69
C SER A 41 9.86 0.60 6.26
N MET A 42 9.11 1.66 5.94
CA MET A 42 9.27 2.40 4.70
C MET A 42 10.67 3.00 4.60
N LEU A 43 11.20 3.08 3.39
CA LEU A 43 12.51 3.69 3.10
C LEU A 43 12.49 5.19 3.41
N THR A 44 11.38 5.85 3.04
CA THR A 44 11.11 7.26 3.32
C THR A 44 9.69 7.43 3.82
N GLY A 45 9.46 8.38 4.72
CA GLY A 45 8.10 8.72 5.12
C GLY A 45 7.38 9.43 3.99
N GLN A 46 6.11 9.10 3.76
CA GLN A 46 5.27 9.69 2.72
C GLN A 46 3.86 9.88 3.27
N ASN A 47 3.29 11.07 3.15
CA ASN A 47 1.86 11.30 3.40
C ASN A 47 1.12 11.47 2.07
N GLU A 48 -0.21 11.35 2.08
CA GLU A 48 -1.06 11.55 0.90
C GLU A 48 -0.70 10.66 -0.32
N SER A 49 -0.02 9.53 -0.09
CA SER A 49 0.25 8.54 -1.13
C SER A 49 -1.03 7.78 -1.50
N GLY A 50 -1.15 7.41 -2.78
CA GLY A 50 -2.09 6.38 -3.19
C GLY A 50 -1.57 5.00 -2.79
N VAL A 51 -2.47 4.06 -2.50
CA VAL A 51 -2.10 2.68 -2.14
C VAL A 51 -2.87 1.68 -3.00
N ALA A 52 -2.16 0.67 -3.51
CA ALA A 52 -2.77 -0.48 -4.19
C ALA A 52 -2.06 -1.79 -3.81
N VAL A 53 -2.78 -2.91 -3.90
CA VAL A 53 -2.25 -4.24 -3.57
C VAL A 53 -2.34 -5.16 -4.78
N HIS A 54 -1.25 -5.86 -5.08
CA HIS A 54 -1.23 -6.89 -6.13
C HIS A 54 -0.17 -7.95 -5.85
N ASN A 55 -0.50 -9.24 -6.04
CA ASN A 55 0.43 -10.38 -5.92
C ASN A 55 1.29 -10.37 -4.63
N GLY A 56 0.67 -10.11 -3.48
CA GLY A 56 1.37 -10.08 -2.19
C GLY A 56 2.28 -8.86 -2.00
N ARG A 57 2.12 -7.81 -2.81
CA ARG A 57 2.84 -6.55 -2.70
C ARG A 57 1.90 -5.39 -2.46
N ILE A 58 2.32 -4.47 -1.60
CA ILE A 58 1.65 -3.20 -1.35
C ILE A 58 2.49 -2.10 -2.01
N TYR A 59 1.85 -1.28 -2.83
CA TYR A 59 2.47 -0.19 -3.57
C TYR A 59 2.02 1.13 -2.96
N LEU A 60 2.93 1.91 -2.38
CA LEU A 60 2.71 3.33 -2.12
C LEU A 60 3.15 4.13 -3.33
N VAL A 61 2.25 4.99 -3.82
CA VAL A 61 2.44 5.72 -5.07
C VAL A 61 2.36 7.21 -4.81
N GLY A 62 3.44 7.92 -5.17
CA GLY A 62 3.56 9.36 -4.99
C GLY A 62 3.48 9.77 -3.52
N GLY A 63 2.80 10.87 -3.26
CA GLY A 63 2.60 11.44 -1.92
C GLY A 63 3.30 12.78 -1.78
N TYR A 64 3.42 13.24 -0.54
CA TYR A 64 3.97 14.54 -0.19
C TYR A 64 5.08 14.36 0.85
N SER A 65 6.03 15.28 0.85
CA SER A 65 7.06 15.37 1.87
C SER A 65 7.01 16.75 2.51
N ILE A 66 6.65 16.79 3.80
CA ILE A 66 6.63 18.04 4.58
C ILE A 66 8.03 18.65 4.74
N TRP A 67 9.09 17.87 4.55
CA TRP A 67 10.48 18.35 4.67
C TRP A 67 10.94 19.12 3.44
N THR A 68 10.53 18.67 2.26
CA THR A 68 10.87 19.33 0.99
C THR A 68 9.76 20.27 0.52
N ASN A 69 8.57 20.16 1.11
CA ASN A 69 7.37 20.90 0.72
C ASN A 69 7.01 20.68 -0.76
N GLU A 70 7.18 19.43 -1.23
CA GLU A 70 7.01 19.03 -2.63
C GLU A 70 6.21 17.73 -2.75
N PRO A 71 5.43 17.56 -3.84
CA PRO A 71 4.89 16.27 -4.24
C PRO A 71 6.02 15.29 -4.58
N SER A 72 5.73 14.00 -4.50
CA SER A 72 6.69 12.94 -4.78
C SER A 72 6.29 12.15 -6.03
N ALA A 73 7.28 11.81 -6.85
CA ALA A 73 7.13 10.80 -7.91
C ALA A 73 7.54 9.39 -7.43
N CYS A 74 7.94 9.26 -6.16
CA CYS A 74 8.45 8.01 -5.61
C CYS A 74 7.35 6.96 -5.50
N ILE A 75 7.70 5.71 -5.86
CA ILE A 75 6.89 4.53 -5.56
C ILE A 75 7.70 3.64 -4.62
N GLN A 76 7.13 3.28 -3.48
CA GLN A 76 7.70 2.27 -2.58
C GLN A 76 6.87 0.99 -2.68
N VAL A 77 7.55 -0.15 -2.77
CA VAL A 77 6.93 -1.47 -2.86
C VAL A 77 7.32 -2.26 -1.62
N LEU A 78 6.31 -2.74 -0.90
CA LEU A 78 6.44 -3.64 0.23
C LEU A 78 6.06 -5.03 -0.26
N ASP A 79 7.02 -5.95 -0.36
CA ASP A 79 6.74 -7.37 -0.61
C ASP A 79 6.41 -8.04 0.73
N VAL A 80 5.15 -8.41 0.89
CA VAL A 80 4.63 -9.11 2.07
C VAL A 80 4.14 -10.52 1.69
N SER A 81 4.57 -11.04 0.54
CA SER A 81 4.08 -12.32 0.01
C SER A 81 4.47 -13.51 0.90
N LYS A 82 5.55 -13.37 1.68
CA LYS A 82 6.09 -14.40 2.57
C LYS A 82 6.34 -13.80 3.95
N GLU A 83 5.64 -14.34 4.94
CA GLU A 83 5.81 -13.94 6.34
C GLU A 83 7.24 -14.20 6.82
N GLY A 84 7.83 -13.19 7.48
CA GLY A 84 9.21 -13.23 7.97
C GLY A 84 10.27 -13.04 6.88
N LYS A 85 9.87 -12.72 5.64
CA LYS A 85 10.77 -12.40 4.52
C LYS A 85 10.31 -11.14 3.79
N GLU A 86 9.77 -10.19 4.55
CA GLU A 86 9.27 -8.94 4.01
C GLU A 86 10.42 -8.07 3.49
N GLU A 87 10.21 -7.44 2.33
CA GLU A 87 11.20 -6.57 1.69
C GLU A 87 10.55 -5.24 1.32
N VAL A 88 11.32 -4.15 1.42
CA VAL A 88 10.89 -2.82 0.98
C VAL A 88 11.93 -2.27 0.01
N PHE A 89 11.48 -1.88 -1.18
CA PHE A 89 12.34 -1.34 -2.24
C PHE A 89 11.62 -0.28 -3.05
N TYR A 90 12.37 0.54 -3.78
CA TYR A 90 11.80 1.52 -4.71
C TYR A 90 11.29 0.85 -5.98
N GLY A 91 10.06 1.17 -6.35
CA GLY A 91 9.49 0.85 -7.65
C GLY A 91 9.90 1.87 -8.73
N PRO A 92 9.33 1.76 -9.94
CA PRO A 92 9.51 2.78 -10.97
C PRO A 92 8.90 4.10 -10.50
N SER A 93 9.53 5.23 -10.85
CA SER A 93 8.98 6.55 -10.53
C SER A 93 7.77 6.87 -11.41
N LEU A 94 6.84 7.66 -10.87
CA LEU A 94 5.80 8.29 -11.66
C LEU A 94 6.42 9.24 -12.71
N PRO A 95 5.77 9.43 -13.87
CA PRO A 95 6.23 10.37 -14.89
C PRO A 95 6.15 11.84 -14.42
N PHE A 96 5.40 12.12 -13.36
CA PHE A 96 5.31 13.41 -12.69
C PHE A 96 5.10 13.21 -11.19
N ALA A 97 5.56 14.16 -10.38
CA ALA A 97 5.36 14.12 -8.94
C ALA A 97 3.93 14.53 -8.57
N SER A 98 3.28 13.83 -7.64
CA SER A 98 1.89 14.11 -7.26
C SER A 98 1.58 13.58 -5.85
N ASN A 99 0.62 14.21 -5.18
CA ASN A 99 0.08 13.87 -3.86
C ASN A 99 -1.46 13.86 -3.90
N GLY A 100 -2.09 13.21 -2.91
CA GLY A 100 -3.55 13.09 -2.84
C GLY A 100 -4.12 12.18 -3.92
N ILE A 101 -3.36 11.17 -4.35
CA ILE A 101 -3.66 10.34 -5.51
C ILE A 101 -4.51 9.12 -5.09
N ALA A 102 -5.45 8.71 -5.95
CA ALA A 102 -6.06 7.39 -5.87
C ALA A 102 -5.25 6.37 -6.69
N ALA A 103 -4.92 5.23 -6.09
CA ALA A 103 -4.28 4.11 -6.79
C ALA A 103 -5.20 2.89 -6.77
N CYS A 104 -5.23 2.15 -7.87
CA CYS A 104 -5.93 0.87 -7.94
C CYS A 104 -5.15 -0.09 -8.84
N PHE A 105 -5.43 -1.38 -8.70
CA PHE A 105 -4.94 -2.41 -9.60
C PHE A 105 -6.12 -2.93 -10.44
N LEU A 106 -6.02 -2.81 -11.76
CA LEU A 106 -6.96 -3.39 -12.71
C LEU A 106 -6.32 -4.65 -13.33
N PRO A 107 -6.84 -5.86 -13.08
CA PRO A 107 -6.34 -7.04 -13.76
C PRO A 107 -6.62 -6.96 -15.26
N ALA A 108 -5.66 -7.40 -16.09
CA ALA A 108 -5.85 -7.46 -17.54
C ALA A 108 -7.10 -8.28 -17.89
N PRO A 109 -7.94 -7.84 -18.84
CA PRO A 109 -9.06 -8.63 -19.30
C PRO A 109 -8.53 -9.94 -19.89
N TYR A 110 -9.11 -11.07 -19.46
CA TYR A 110 -8.69 -12.45 -19.77
C TYR A 110 -8.42 -12.74 -21.26
N ALA A 111 -8.94 -11.93 -22.18
CA ALA A 111 -8.82 -12.11 -23.62
C ALA A 111 -7.37 -12.03 -24.16
N THR A 112 -6.41 -11.49 -23.40
CA THR A 112 -4.99 -11.46 -23.83
C THR A 112 -4.11 -12.56 -23.21
N CYS A 113 -4.67 -13.44 -22.36
CA CYS A 113 -3.89 -14.46 -21.63
C CYS A 113 -4.66 -15.81 -21.53
N PRO A 114 -4.49 -16.74 -22.48
CA PRO A 114 -5.28 -17.98 -22.56
C PRO A 114 -5.07 -18.97 -21.39
N ASN A 115 -4.16 -18.71 -20.45
CA ASN A 115 -3.80 -19.62 -19.35
C ASN A 115 -4.18 -19.14 -17.94
N LEU A 116 -4.87 -18.00 -17.78
CA LEU A 116 -5.43 -17.67 -16.47
C LEU A 116 -6.76 -18.44 -16.28
N GLN A 117 -6.85 -19.24 -15.21
CA GLN A 117 -8.14 -19.79 -14.79
C GLN A 117 -8.98 -18.69 -14.12
N PRO A 118 -10.28 -18.59 -14.43
CA PRO A 118 -11.16 -17.58 -13.88
C PRO A 118 -11.27 -17.71 -12.36
N LEU A 119 -11.08 -16.59 -11.65
CA LEU A 119 -11.61 -16.45 -10.30
C LEU A 119 -13.13 -16.55 -10.42
N GLN A 120 -13.75 -17.56 -9.81
CA GLN A 120 -15.21 -17.67 -9.77
C GLN A 120 -15.79 -16.38 -9.20
N VAL A 121 -16.49 -15.62 -10.04
CA VAL A 121 -17.18 -14.40 -9.65
C VAL A 121 -18.27 -14.80 -8.64
N PRO A 122 -18.37 -14.15 -7.46
CA PRO A 122 -19.48 -14.43 -6.56
C PRO A 122 -20.78 -14.02 -7.25
N HIS A 123 -21.73 -14.95 -7.36
CA HIS A 123 -23.09 -14.65 -7.80
C HIS A 123 -23.82 -13.84 -6.72
N HIS A 124 -23.57 -12.54 -6.63
CA HIS A 124 -24.49 -11.64 -5.92
C HIS A 124 -25.60 -11.24 -6.90
N LYS A 125 -26.73 -11.96 -6.84
CA LYS A 125 -27.98 -11.49 -7.43
C LYS A 125 -28.38 -10.20 -6.72
N MET A 126 -28.37 -9.08 -7.42
CA MET A 126 -29.12 -7.91 -6.96
C MET A 126 -30.60 -8.20 -7.19
N GLY A 127 -31.36 -8.28 -6.09
CA GLY A 127 -32.81 -8.37 -6.14
C GLY A 127 -33.39 -7.04 -6.63
N ASN A 128 -34.28 -7.11 -7.61
CA ASN A 128 -35.14 -5.98 -7.96
C ASN A 128 -36.27 -5.90 -6.92
N VAL A 129 -36.51 -4.69 -6.41
CA VAL A 129 -37.85 -4.25 -5.99
C VAL A 129 -38.23 -3.11 -6.92
#